data_AF-A0AAD6SB56-F1
#
_entry.id   AF-A0AAD6SB56-F1
#
_cell.length_a   1.000
_cell.length_b   1.000
_cell.length_c   1.000
_cell.angle_alpha   90.00
_cell.angle_beta   90.00
_cell.angle_gamma   90.00
#
_symmetry.space_group_name_H-M   'P 1'
#
loop_
_entity.id
_entity.type
_entity.pdbx_description
1 polymer ?
#
loop_
_entity_poly.entity_id
_entity_poly.type
_entity_poly.pdbx_seq_one_letter_code
_entity_poly.pdbx_strand_id
1 'polypeptide(L)'
;MWNITHIDASTPSQTSILFGGMPGKESVGPTNALGPEGAVYVLAFPGLGYIKLTDVGSKGNGPGSWKVAASGSSTNWTYEGGGQAKVSVDAHGNYTISGGSNTITGTVTKF
;
A
#
# COMPACT_ATOMS: atom_id res chain seq x y z
N MET A 1 11.94 4.28 2.11
CA MET A 1 10.76 4.78 2.79
C MET A 1 9.86 5.33 1.72
N TRP A 2 8.62 4.86 1.70
CA TRP A 2 7.57 5.24 0.75
C TRP A 2 6.37 5.76 1.55
N ASN A 3 5.40 6.40 0.91
CA ASN A 3 4.25 7.04 1.56
C ASN A 3 3.02 6.84 0.70
N ILE A 4 1.86 6.67 1.32
CA ILE A 4 0.57 6.79 0.62
C ILE A 4 0.13 8.24 0.73
N THR A 5 0.18 9.00 -0.37
CA THR A 5 -0.16 10.42 -0.34
C THR A 5 -1.64 10.68 -0.53
N HIS A 6 -2.37 9.71 -1.09
CA HIS A 6 -3.79 9.85 -1.35
C HIS A 6 -4.51 8.50 -1.35
N ILE A 7 -5.73 8.48 -0.82
CA ILE A 7 -6.62 7.33 -0.82
C ILE A 7 -7.99 7.80 -1.29
N ASP A 8 -8.45 7.23 -2.39
CA ASP A 8 -9.82 7.38 -2.88
C ASP A 8 -10.52 6.02 -2.71
N ALA A 9 -11.54 5.97 -1.85
CA ALA A 9 -12.25 4.74 -1.57
C ALA A 9 -13.75 4.98 -1.73
N SER A 10 -14.35 4.32 -2.71
CA SER A 10 -15.80 4.27 -2.91
C SER A 10 -16.45 3.32 -1.90
N THR A 11 -16.24 3.56 -0.61
CA THR A 11 -16.83 2.82 0.50
C THR A 11 -17.98 3.59 1.11
N PRO A 12 -18.96 2.92 1.76
CA PRO A 12 -20.08 3.60 2.41
C PRO A 12 -19.66 4.63 3.47
N SER A 13 -18.49 4.45 4.08
CA SER A 13 -17.94 5.35 5.11
C SER A 13 -16.92 6.34 4.58
N GLN A 14 -16.39 6.16 3.37
CA GLN A 14 -15.21 6.86 2.83
C GLN A 14 -14.00 6.88 3.78
N THR A 15 -13.94 5.96 4.74
CA THR A 15 -12.84 5.87 5.70
C THR A 15 -11.85 4.80 5.30
N SER A 16 -10.59 5.01 5.69
CA SER A 16 -9.55 3.99 5.62
C SER A 16 -8.69 4.05 6.87
N ILE A 17 -8.14 2.90 7.26
CA ILE A 17 -7.26 2.78 8.41
C ILE A 17 -5.99 2.09 7.95
N LEU A 18 -4.84 2.75 8.15
CA LEU A 18 -3.54 2.13 7.96
C LEU A 18 -2.95 1.76 9.31
N PHE A 19 -2.58 0.50 9.46
CA PHE A 19 -1.88 -0.01 10.63
C PHE A 19 -0.79 -1.00 10.23
N GLY A 20 0.23 -1.12 11.06
CA GLY A 20 1.34 -2.04 10.86
C GLY A 20 2.68 -1.36 11.07
N GLY A 21 3.75 -1.95 10.55
CA GLY A 21 5.10 -1.47 10.78
C GLY A 21 6.11 -2.62 10.84
N MET A 22 7.28 -2.32 11.39
CA MET A 22 8.25 -3.35 11.73
C MET A 22 7.82 -4.09 13.01
N PRO A 23 8.21 -5.36 13.18
CA PRO A 23 8.04 -6.06 14.45
C PRO A 23 8.58 -5.23 15.63
N GLY A 24 7.74 -4.97 16.63
CA GLY A 24 8.09 -4.18 17.81
C GLY A 24 8.17 -2.67 17.58
N LYS A 25 7.74 -2.17 16.41
CA LYS A 25 7.61 -0.74 16.06
C LYS A 25 6.32 -0.50 15.27
N GLU A 26 5.22 -1.08 15.75
CA GLU A 26 3.90 -0.93 15.16
C GLU A 26 3.45 0.53 15.23
N SER A 27 2.80 0.98 14.16
CA SER A 27 2.26 2.32 14.02
C SER A 27 0.81 2.24 13.54
N VAL A 28 0.00 3.17 14.03
CA VAL A 28 -1.38 3.40 13.59
C VAL A 28 -1.50 4.89 13.29
N GLY A 29 -1.86 5.25 12.07
CA GLY A 29 -1.99 6.66 11.71
C GLY A 29 -2.08 6.92 10.21
N PRO A 30 -2.29 8.20 9.83
CA PRO A 30 -2.34 8.59 8.43
C PRO A 30 -0.95 8.42 7.81
N THR A 31 -0.82 7.43 6.92
CA THR A 31 0.12 7.28 5.78
C THR A 31 1.51 7.94 5.78
N ASN A 32 2.08 8.17 6.96
CA ASN A 32 3.46 8.64 7.17
C ASN A 32 4.47 7.61 6.63
N ALA A 33 5.74 8.01 6.64
CA ALA A 33 6.90 7.23 6.19
C ALA A 33 6.79 5.71 6.45
N LEU A 34 6.50 4.96 5.38
CA LEU A 34 6.33 3.50 5.35
C LEU A 34 7.61 2.79 4.89
N GLY A 35 7.80 1.57 5.38
CA GLY A 35 9.04 0.79 5.28
C GLY A 35 9.74 0.73 6.65
N PRO A 36 10.96 0.18 6.73
CA PRO A 36 11.83 -0.37 5.68
C PRO A 36 11.41 -1.78 5.19
N GLU A 37 12.27 -2.43 4.40
CA GLU A 37 12.10 -3.83 3.95
C GLU A 37 11.67 -4.76 5.09
N GLY A 38 10.72 -5.64 4.81
CA GLY A 38 10.11 -6.55 5.77
C GLY A 38 8.97 -5.94 6.58
N ALA A 39 8.78 -4.62 6.55
CA ALA A 39 7.63 -3.98 7.19
C ALA A 39 6.33 -4.39 6.49
N VAL A 40 5.33 -4.69 7.29
CA VAL A 40 3.99 -5.10 6.84
C VAL A 40 2.98 -4.08 7.32
N TYR A 41 2.17 -3.61 6.39
CA TYR A 41 1.06 -2.71 6.65
C TYR A 41 -0.23 -3.30 6.13
N VAL A 42 -1.32 -2.97 6.79
CA VAL A 42 -2.68 -3.31 6.36
C VAL A 42 -3.44 -2.01 6.19
N LEU A 43 -3.89 -1.79 4.96
CA LEU A 43 -4.80 -0.71 4.63
C LEU A 43 -6.23 -1.27 4.60
N ALA A 44 -7.01 -0.99 5.63
CA ALA A 44 -8.36 -1.48 5.79
C ALA A 44 -9.40 -0.46 5.32
N PHE A 45 -10.45 -0.96 4.68
CA PHE A 45 -11.60 -0.23 4.14
C PHE A 45 -12.88 -0.78 4.79
N PRO A 46 -13.38 -0.16 5.87
CA PRO A 46 -14.53 -0.67 6.61
C PRO A 46 -15.74 -0.96 5.72
N GLY A 47 -16.27 -2.18 5.83
CA GLY A 47 -17.38 -2.67 5.00
C GLY A 47 -16.98 -3.27 3.65
N LEU A 48 -15.70 -3.29 3.29
CA LEU A 48 -15.22 -3.78 1.98
C LEU A 48 -14.14 -4.85 2.08
N GLY A 49 -13.11 -4.62 2.89
CA GLY A 49 -11.96 -5.53 3.05
C GLY A 49 -10.68 -4.77 3.37
N TYR A 50 -9.52 -5.39 3.08
CA TYR A 50 -8.21 -4.80 3.30
C TYR A 50 -7.19 -5.16 2.23
N ILE A 51 -6.13 -4.34 2.14
CA ILE A 51 -4.93 -4.61 1.32
C ILE A 51 -3.75 -4.78 2.28
N LYS A 52 -3.09 -5.94 2.24
CA LYS A 52 -1.80 -6.14 2.91
C LYS A 52 -0.68 -5.66 1.99
N LEU A 53 0.09 -4.69 2.47
CA LEU A 53 1.25 -4.10 1.80
C LEU A 53 2.51 -4.57 2.52
N THR A 54 3.41 -5.24 1.81
CA THR A 54 4.70 -5.69 2.36
C THR A 54 5.82 -5.02 1.59
N ASP A 55 6.66 -4.26 2.28
CA ASP A 55 7.90 -3.75 1.69
C ASP A 55 8.84 -4.94 1.48
N VAL A 56 9.16 -5.26 0.22
CA VAL A 56 10.00 -6.39 -0.15
C VAL A 56 11.38 -5.95 -0.67
N GLY A 57 11.82 -4.74 -0.28
CA GLY A 57 13.15 -4.23 -0.58
C GLY A 57 13.27 -3.59 -1.96
N SER A 58 14.49 -3.54 -2.50
CA SER A 58 14.79 -2.85 -3.78
C SER A 58 14.84 -3.81 -4.98
N LYS A 59 14.65 -3.27 -6.20
CA LYS A 59 14.82 -4.01 -7.46
C LYS A 59 16.29 -4.13 -7.89
N GLY A 60 17.26 -3.64 -7.10
CA GLY A 60 18.68 -3.65 -7.44
C GLY A 60 19.52 -2.64 -6.64
N ASN A 61 20.83 -2.63 -6.92
CA ASN A 61 21.83 -1.76 -6.31
C ASN A 61 21.68 -0.31 -6.81
N GLY A 62 20.74 0.43 -6.23
CA GLY A 62 20.58 1.86 -6.47
C GLY A 62 19.71 2.52 -5.40
N PRO A 63 20.07 3.71 -4.90
CA PRO A 63 19.26 4.42 -3.92
C PRO A 63 17.88 4.77 -4.50
N GLY A 64 16.82 4.51 -3.73
CA GLY A 64 15.45 4.92 -4.07
C GLY A 64 14.63 3.92 -4.89
N SER A 65 15.13 2.71 -5.15
CA SER A 65 14.30 1.64 -5.73
C SER A 65 13.54 0.91 -4.63
N TRP A 66 12.20 0.94 -4.68
CA TRP A 66 11.30 0.25 -3.75
C TRP A 66 10.47 -0.78 -4.49
N LYS A 67 10.12 -1.85 -3.79
CA LYS A 67 9.22 -2.89 -4.27
C LYS A 67 8.26 -3.23 -3.14
N VAL A 68 6.97 -3.06 -3.38
CA VAL A 68 5.91 -3.35 -2.41
C VAL A 68 5.01 -4.43 -3.00
N ALA A 69 4.86 -5.53 -2.26
CA ALA A 69 3.88 -6.56 -2.56
C ALA A 69 2.52 -6.15 -2.00
N ALA A 70 1.47 -6.23 -2.81
CA ALA A 70 0.10 -5.97 -2.40
C ALA A 70 -0.74 -7.24 -2.52
N SER A 71 -1.44 -7.64 -1.44
CA SER A 71 -2.34 -8.79 -1.46
C SER A 71 -3.43 -8.63 -2.52
N GLY A 72 -3.65 -9.67 -3.33
CA GLY A 72 -4.64 -9.63 -4.40
C GLY A 72 -4.12 -9.07 -5.72
N SER A 73 -2.86 -8.63 -5.78
CA SER A 73 -2.14 -8.34 -7.03
C SER A 73 -1.20 -9.48 -7.39
N SER A 74 -1.01 -9.72 -8.70
CA SER A 74 -0.02 -10.66 -9.23
C SER A 74 1.36 -10.04 -9.44
N THR A 75 1.46 -8.70 -9.37
CA THR A 75 2.70 -7.95 -9.58
C THR A 75 3.02 -7.10 -8.36
N ASN A 76 4.31 -6.79 -8.19
CA ASN A 76 4.75 -5.88 -7.14
C ASN A 76 4.73 -4.45 -7.69
N TRP A 77 4.29 -3.52 -6.87
CA TRP A 77 4.46 -2.10 -7.18
C TRP A 77 5.94 -1.76 -7.05
N THR A 78 6.56 -1.27 -8.13
CA THR A 78 7.96 -0.86 -8.14
C THR A 78 8.09 0.62 -8.42
N TYR A 79 8.97 1.30 -7.70
CA TYR A 79 9.12 2.76 -7.80
C TYR A 79 10.59 3.15 -7.68
N GLU A 80 10.98 4.24 -8.35
CA GLU A 80 12.30 4.89 -8.23
C GLU A 80 12.15 6.33 -7.70
N GLY A 81 12.77 6.66 -6.56
CA GLY A 81 12.78 7.99 -5.93
C GLY A 81 12.03 8.09 -4.57
N GLY A 82 11.27 9.18 -4.36
CA GLY A 82 10.58 9.53 -3.11
C GLY A 82 9.36 8.68 -2.70
N GLY A 83 9.03 7.63 -3.44
CA GLY A 83 8.10 6.56 -3.05
C GLY A 83 6.68 7.02 -2.72
N GLN A 84 6.02 7.81 -3.57
CA GLN A 84 4.65 8.27 -3.31
C GLN A 84 3.61 7.40 -4.03
N ALA A 85 2.67 6.84 -3.28
CA ALA A 85 1.57 6.01 -3.78
C ALA A 85 0.22 6.73 -3.66
N LYS A 86 -0.63 6.55 -4.67
CA LYS A 86 -2.06 6.82 -4.63
C LYS A 86 -2.80 5.49 -4.69
N VAL A 87 -3.73 5.28 -3.78
CA VAL A 87 -4.59 4.09 -3.74
C VAL A 87 -6.00 4.49 -4.12
N SER A 88 -6.59 3.80 -5.08
CA SER A 88 -8.00 3.94 -5.45
C SER A 88 -8.70 2.61 -5.28
N VAL A 89 -9.85 2.56 -4.63
CA VAL A 89 -10.66 1.34 -4.42
C VAL A 89 -12.10 1.59 -4.81
N ASP A 90 -12.64 0.76 -5.70
CA ASP A 90 -14.03 0.83 -6.13
C ASP A 90 -14.99 0.13 -5.13
N ALA A 91 -16.30 0.30 -5.34
CA ALA A 91 -17.32 -0.29 -4.48
C ALA A 91 -17.36 -1.84 -4.52
N HIS A 92 -16.73 -2.48 -5.51
CA HIS A 92 -16.65 -3.93 -5.63
C HIS A 92 -15.42 -4.50 -4.90
N GLY A 93 -14.48 -3.64 -4.49
CA GLY A 93 -13.24 -4.03 -3.84
C GLY A 93 -12.09 -4.23 -4.82
N ASN A 94 -12.21 -3.78 -6.06
CA ASN A 94 -11.07 -3.71 -6.96
C ASN A 94 -10.26 -2.46 -6.61
N TYR A 95 -8.95 -2.60 -6.52
CA TYR A 95 -8.05 -1.51 -6.23
C TYR A 95 -7.04 -1.27 -7.34
N THR A 96 -6.59 -0.03 -7.41
CA THR A 96 -5.42 0.42 -8.16
C THR A 96 -4.45 1.09 -7.22
N ILE A 97 -3.19 0.69 -7.23
CA ILE A 97 -2.10 1.41 -6.57
C ILE A 97 -1.21 1.98 -7.66
N SER A 98 -1.10 3.31 -7.69
CA SER A 98 -0.31 4.03 -8.69
C SER A 98 0.74 4.91 -8.01
N GLY A 99 1.87 5.07 -8.66
CA GLY A 99 2.91 5.98 -8.21
C GLY A 99 4.16 5.81 -9.06
N GLY A 100 4.74 6.93 -9.50
CA GLY A 100 5.91 6.93 -10.38
C GLY A 100 5.52 6.46 -11.79
N SER A 101 6.32 5.56 -12.36
CA SER A 101 6.09 4.99 -13.69
C SER A 101 5.26 3.71 -13.71
N ASN A 102 4.88 3.17 -12.54
CA ASN A 102 4.19 1.89 -12.44
C ASN A 102 2.84 1.99 -11.72
N THR A 103 1.94 1.13 -12.15
CA THR A 103 0.62 0.93 -11.56
C THR A 103 0.40 -0.56 -11.40
N ILE A 104 -0.17 -0.96 -10.27
CA ILE A 104 -0.65 -2.32 -10.04
C ILE A 104 -2.13 -2.30 -9.71
N THR A 105 -2.80 -3.40 -10.03
CA THR A 105 -4.21 -3.63 -9.70
C THR A 105 -4.36 -4.93 -8.94
N GLY A 106 -5.46 -5.04 -8.21
CA GLY A 106 -5.82 -6.25 -7.50
C GLY A 106 -7.21 -6.14 -6.87
N THR A 107 -7.55 -7.12 -6.05
CA THR A 107 -8.79 -7.14 -5.29
C THR A 107 -8.48 -7.18 -3.80
N VAL A 108 -9.20 -6.39 -3.01
CA VAL A 108 -9.05 -6.41 -1.55
C VAL A 108 -9.34 -7.80 -1.00
N THR A 109 -8.63 -8.17 0.05
CA THR A 109 -8.98 -9.35 0.84
C THR A 109 -10.21 -9.04 1.67
N LYS A 110 -11.23 -9.91 1.65
CA LYS A 110 -12.45 -9.73 2.45
C LYS A 110 -12.12 -9.89 3.95
N PHE A 111 -12.86 -9.18 4.81
CA PHE A 111 -12.79 -9.37 6.26
C PHE A 111 -13.30 -10.74 6.67
#